data_AF-A0A836Z246-F1
#
_entry.id   AF-A0A836Z246-F1
#
_cell.length_a   1.000
_cell.length_b   1.000
_cell.length_c   1.000
_cell.angle_alpha   90.00
_cell.angle_beta   90.00
_cell.angle_gamma   90.00
#
_symmetry.space_group_name_H-M   'P 1'
#
loop_
_entity.id
_entity.type
_entity.pdbx_description
1 polymer ?
#
loop_
_entity_poly.entity_id
_entity_poly.type
_entity_poly.pdbx_seq_one_letter_code
_entity_poly.pdbx_strand_id
1 'polypeptide(L)'
;MLKRFTLLMTLGLCQFSLAETPPMPPAPTPTPSTYPDVVEIKPPIISLRSLNTGEPVSNRSYDRNDPREVQWRLVDAIVKNRRFVQFKVVDKEERCLVGDGGTLPCGQTDTLFRLVPTDTGAFILTEPNTGKCLTSENYGSYGFQNCLRTSSAEPSNIPL
;
A
#
# COMPACT_ATOMS: atom_id res chain seq x y z
N MET A 1 68.52 1.33 27.44
CA MET A 1 67.26 1.79 28.04
C MET A 1 66.23 1.99 26.93
N LEU A 2 65.16 1.20 26.90
CA LEU A 2 64.02 1.44 26.00
C LEU A 2 62.75 1.02 26.75
N LYS A 3 61.96 2.01 27.16
CA LYS A 3 60.69 1.84 27.87
C LYS A 3 59.65 1.26 26.90
N ARG A 4 59.09 0.10 27.21
CA ARG A 4 57.90 -0.43 26.54
C ARG A 4 56.69 0.31 27.09
N PHE A 5 56.04 1.13 26.25
CA PHE A 5 54.74 1.72 26.55
C PHE A 5 53.65 0.80 26.02
N THR A 6 52.82 0.33 26.95
CA THR A 6 51.58 -0.38 26.73
C THR A 6 50.54 0.56 26.15
N LEU A 7 49.85 0.17 25.08
CA LEU A 7 48.64 0.85 24.62
C LEU A 7 47.53 -0.20 24.50
N LEU A 8 46.69 -0.31 25.53
CA LEU A 8 45.44 -1.06 25.48
C LEU A 8 44.38 -0.13 24.85
N MET A 9 43.97 -0.43 23.62
CA MET A 9 42.77 0.15 23.00
C MET A 9 41.56 -0.72 23.36
N THR A 10 40.75 -0.28 24.32
CA THR A 10 39.44 -0.88 24.58
C THR A 10 38.42 -0.28 23.61
N LEU A 11 38.07 -1.02 22.56
CA LEU A 11 36.92 -0.74 21.70
C LEU A 11 35.63 -1.02 22.49
N GLY A 12 35.01 0.05 22.97
CA GLY A 12 33.68 0.01 23.57
C GLY A 12 32.62 -0.31 22.50
N LEU A 13 32.04 -1.51 22.58
CA LEU A 13 30.84 -1.88 21.85
C LEU A 13 29.65 -1.15 22.49
N CYS A 14 29.20 -0.05 21.87
CA CYS A 14 27.87 0.48 22.13
C CYS A 14 26.83 -0.54 21.63
N GLN A 15 26.26 -1.32 22.55
CA GLN A 15 25.06 -2.10 22.30
C GLN A 15 23.88 -1.13 22.19
N PHE A 16 23.44 -0.84 20.98
CA PHE A 16 22.12 -0.27 20.75
C PHE A 16 21.10 -1.41 20.93
N SER A 17 20.45 -1.47 22.09
CA SER A 17 19.26 -2.27 22.26
C SER A 17 18.17 -1.69 21.34
N LEU A 18 17.91 -2.37 20.23
CA LEU A 18 16.71 -2.17 19.43
C LEU A 18 15.51 -2.39 20.36
N ALA A 19 14.82 -1.31 20.71
CA ALA A 19 13.51 -1.40 21.33
C ALA A 19 12.59 -2.07 20.31
N GLU A 20 12.24 -3.33 20.59
CA GLU A 20 11.30 -4.13 19.83
C GLU A 20 9.96 -3.40 19.85
N THR A 21 9.56 -2.86 18.70
CA THR A 21 8.23 -2.27 18.52
C THR A 21 7.20 -3.32 18.96
N PRO A 22 6.30 -3.01 19.91
CA PRO A 22 5.33 -3.98 20.38
C PRO A 22 4.51 -4.49 19.20
N PRO A 23 4.21 -5.80 19.15
CA PRO A 23 3.43 -6.37 18.06
C PRO A 23 2.09 -5.62 17.96
N MET A 24 1.78 -5.15 16.75
CA MET A 24 0.50 -4.53 16.48
C MET A 24 -0.62 -5.51 16.87
N PRO A 25 -1.64 -5.08 17.63
CA PRO A 25 -2.73 -5.97 18.00
C PRO A 25 -3.37 -6.57 16.74
N PRO A 26 -3.78 -7.85 16.79
CA PRO A 26 -4.43 -8.49 15.65
C PRO A 26 -5.66 -7.67 15.24
N ALA A 27 -5.87 -7.56 13.93
CA ALA A 27 -7.02 -6.86 13.38
C ALA A 27 -8.31 -7.38 14.04
N PRO A 28 -9.24 -6.50 14.44
CA PRO A 28 -10.45 -6.92 15.12
C PRO A 28 -11.22 -7.93 14.26
N THR A 29 -11.56 -9.07 14.85
CA THR A 29 -12.39 -10.10 14.23
C THR A 29 -13.74 -9.48 13.82
N PRO A 30 -14.23 -9.71 12.58
CA PRO A 30 -15.50 -9.14 12.13
C PRO A 30 -16.61 -9.55 13.10
N THR A 31 -17.36 -8.55 13.59
CA THR A 31 -18.46 -8.77 14.53
C THR A 31 -19.59 -9.47 13.77
N PRO A 32 -20.14 -10.59 14.27
CA PRO A 32 -21.26 -11.25 13.61
C PRO A 32 -22.42 -10.26 13.42
N SER A 33 -23.00 -10.24 12.22
CA SER A 33 -24.19 -9.44 11.94
C SER A 33 -25.29 -9.76 12.95
N THR A 34 -25.98 -8.72 13.44
CA THR A 34 -27.22 -8.89 14.23
C THR A 34 -28.33 -9.56 13.40
N TYR A 35 -28.21 -9.52 12.08
CA TYR A 35 -29.13 -10.10 11.12
C TYR A 35 -28.52 -11.38 10.52
N PRO A 36 -28.93 -12.59 10.99
CA PRO A 36 -28.33 -13.86 10.58
C PRO A 36 -28.69 -14.26 9.13
N ASP A 37 -29.72 -13.64 8.55
CA ASP A 37 -30.10 -13.76 7.15
C ASP A 37 -29.14 -13.00 6.21
N VAL A 38 -28.41 -12.01 6.74
CA VAL A 38 -27.43 -11.24 5.97
C VAL A 38 -26.09 -11.95 6.00
N VAL A 39 -25.78 -12.63 4.89
CA VAL A 39 -24.47 -13.27 4.67
C VAL A 39 -23.40 -12.19 4.51
N GLU A 40 -22.25 -12.39 5.15
CA GLU A 40 -21.09 -11.51 4.99
C GLU A 40 -20.63 -11.48 3.52
N ILE A 41 -20.63 -10.28 2.93
CA ILE A 41 -20.21 -10.08 1.55
C ILE A 41 -18.69 -9.88 1.55
N LYS A 42 -17.97 -10.82 0.96
CA LYS A 42 -16.52 -10.70 0.78
C LYS A 42 -16.17 -9.50 -0.11
N PRO A 43 -15.03 -8.83 0.11
CA PRO A 43 -14.65 -7.70 -0.72
C PRO A 43 -14.47 -8.10 -2.19
N PRO A 44 -14.82 -7.23 -3.15
CA PRO A 44 -14.91 -7.58 -4.56
C PRO A 44 -13.52 -7.86 -5.16
N ILE A 45 -13.48 -8.77 -6.14
CA ILE A 45 -12.30 -9.08 -6.94
C ILE A 45 -12.38 -8.26 -8.23
N ILE A 46 -11.36 -7.47 -8.50
CA ILE A 46 -11.26 -6.56 -9.63
C ILE A 46 -9.95 -6.76 -10.39
N SER A 47 -9.89 -6.21 -11.61
CA SER A 47 -8.65 -6.04 -12.36
C SER A 47 -8.45 -4.55 -12.59
N LEU A 48 -7.34 -4.01 -12.09
CA LEU A 48 -6.98 -2.62 -12.30
C LEU A 48 -6.32 -2.48 -13.67
N ARG A 49 -6.84 -1.59 -14.53
CA ARG A 49 -6.33 -1.39 -15.89
C ARG A 49 -6.04 0.07 -16.13
N SER A 50 -4.87 0.35 -16.71
CA SER A 50 -4.59 1.68 -17.25
C SER A 50 -5.48 1.92 -18.46
N LEU A 51 -6.20 3.05 -18.51
CA LEU A 51 -6.98 3.43 -19.68
C LEU A 51 -6.11 3.85 -20.87
N ASN A 52 -4.83 4.16 -20.62
CA ASN A 52 -3.87 4.50 -21.67
C ASN A 52 -3.36 3.24 -22.41
N THR A 53 -3.03 2.17 -21.68
CA THR A 53 -2.42 0.97 -22.26
C THR A 53 -3.37 -0.22 -22.38
N GLY A 54 -4.48 -0.23 -21.63
CA GLY A 54 -5.40 -1.36 -21.48
C GLY A 54 -4.84 -2.54 -20.68
N GLU A 55 -3.57 -2.49 -20.31
CA GLU A 55 -2.86 -3.57 -19.60
C GLU A 55 -3.34 -3.66 -18.15
N PRO A 56 -3.66 -4.87 -17.67
CA PRO A 56 -3.97 -5.08 -16.26
C PRO A 56 -2.71 -5.02 -15.39
N VAL A 57 -2.86 -4.48 -14.19
CA VAL A 57 -1.77 -4.43 -13.20
C VAL A 57 -1.52 -5.81 -12.61
N SER A 58 -0.32 -6.34 -12.84
CA SER A 58 0.16 -7.60 -12.27
C SER A 58 0.46 -7.49 -10.78
N ASN A 59 0.09 -8.50 -10.00
CA ASN A 59 0.49 -8.64 -8.60
C ASN A 59 1.81 -9.38 -8.39
N ARG A 60 2.39 -9.96 -9.46
CA ARG A 60 3.66 -10.71 -9.45
C ARG A 60 3.75 -11.83 -8.39
N SER A 61 2.61 -12.27 -7.87
CA SER A 61 2.49 -13.25 -6.78
C SER A 61 2.06 -14.62 -7.30
N TYR A 62 1.69 -14.71 -8.57
CA TYR A 62 1.28 -15.92 -9.27
C TYR A 62 2.07 -16.05 -10.58
N ASP A 63 2.05 -17.25 -11.15
CA ASP A 63 2.57 -17.48 -12.50
C ASP A 63 1.82 -16.61 -13.51
N ARG A 64 2.53 -16.15 -14.54
CA ARG A 64 1.98 -15.22 -15.55
C ARG A 64 0.73 -15.74 -16.28
N ASN A 65 0.56 -17.06 -16.36
CA ASN A 65 -0.58 -17.70 -17.02
C ASN A 65 -1.75 -17.96 -16.05
N ASP A 66 -1.55 -17.74 -14.74
CA ASP A 66 -2.61 -17.86 -13.75
C ASP A 66 -3.50 -16.61 -13.80
N PRO A 67 -4.83 -16.76 -13.97
CA PRO A 67 -5.72 -15.60 -13.99
C PRO A 67 -5.68 -14.76 -12.71
N ARG A 68 -5.23 -15.34 -11.59
CA ARG A 68 -5.07 -14.61 -10.32
C ARG A 68 -3.91 -13.62 -10.35
N GLU A 69 -3.01 -13.68 -11.32
CA GLU A 69 -1.87 -12.77 -11.46
C GLU A 69 -2.29 -11.31 -11.69
N VAL A 70 -3.47 -11.08 -12.27
CA VAL A 70 -4.04 -9.74 -12.55
C VAL A 70 -5.23 -9.39 -11.66
N GLN A 71 -5.53 -10.24 -10.67
CA GLN A 71 -6.68 -10.07 -9.78
C GLN A 71 -6.27 -9.44 -8.46
N TRP A 72 -7.09 -8.50 -8.03
CA TRP A 72 -6.93 -7.78 -6.78
C TRP A 72 -8.24 -7.77 -6.02
N ARG A 73 -8.18 -7.99 -4.71
CA ARG A 73 -9.29 -7.78 -3.80
C ARG A 73 -9.28 -6.31 -3.36
N LEU A 74 -10.32 -5.57 -3.69
CA LEU A 74 -10.45 -4.17 -3.27
C LEU A 74 -10.92 -4.14 -1.81
N VAL A 75 -10.12 -3.56 -0.92
CA VAL A 75 -10.42 -3.46 0.50
C VAL A 75 -10.38 -2.01 0.96
N ASP A 76 -11.31 -1.63 1.82
CA ASP A 76 -11.30 -0.31 2.47
C ASP A 76 -10.27 -0.30 3.60
N ALA A 77 -9.57 0.84 3.75
CA ALA A 77 -8.64 1.09 4.83
C ALA A 77 -8.94 2.44 5.49
N ILE A 78 -9.07 2.46 6.81
CA ILE A 78 -9.31 3.68 7.59
C ILE A 78 -8.07 3.99 8.41
N VAL A 79 -7.41 5.10 8.12
CA VAL A 79 -6.21 5.55 8.84
C VAL A 79 -6.44 6.97 9.32
N LYS A 80 -6.34 7.20 10.64
CA LYS A 80 -6.57 8.53 11.27
C LYS A 80 -7.87 9.21 10.80
N ASN A 81 -8.97 8.44 10.78
CA ASN A 81 -10.30 8.88 10.33
C ASN A 81 -10.39 9.31 8.84
N ARG A 82 -9.40 8.95 8.03
CA ARG A 82 -9.42 9.13 6.57
C ARG A 82 -9.64 7.80 5.89
N ARG A 83 -10.46 7.81 4.84
CA ARG A 83 -10.76 6.62 4.03
C ARG A 83 -9.78 6.52 2.87
N PHE A 84 -9.27 5.31 2.71
CA PHE A 84 -8.40 4.87 1.63
C PHE A 84 -8.90 3.52 1.13
N VAL A 85 -8.33 3.09 0.02
CA VAL A 85 -8.47 1.71 -0.45
C VAL A 85 -7.09 1.07 -0.58
N GLN A 86 -7.08 -0.25 -0.56
CA GLN A 86 -5.90 -1.05 -0.90
C GLN A 86 -6.32 -2.13 -1.89
N PHE A 87 -5.39 -2.48 -2.76
CA PHE A 87 -5.56 -3.57 -3.72
C PHE A 87 -4.77 -4.75 -3.18
N LYS A 88 -5.46 -5.69 -2.53
CA LYS A 88 -4.85 -6.84 -1.88
C LYS A 88 -4.74 -8.04 -2.83
N VAL A 89 -3.67 -8.81 -2.75
CA VAL A 89 -3.53 -10.06 -3.52
C VAL A 89 -4.62 -11.06 -3.09
N VAL A 90 -5.32 -11.64 -4.06
CA VAL A 90 -6.37 -12.64 -3.82
C VAL A 90 -5.76 -13.90 -3.22
N ASP A 91 -6.43 -14.55 -2.26
CA ASP A 91 -6.14 -15.90 -1.73
C ASP A 91 -4.66 -16.23 -1.38
N LYS A 92 -3.87 -15.21 -1.06
CA LYS A 92 -2.47 -15.29 -0.62
C LYS A 92 -2.19 -14.27 0.48
N GLU A 93 -0.91 -14.16 0.87
CA GLU A 93 -0.34 -13.23 1.84
C GLU A 93 -1.03 -11.85 1.87
N GLU A 94 -1.01 -11.19 3.03
CA GLU A 94 -1.42 -9.79 3.25
C GLU A 94 -0.51 -8.81 2.49
N ARG A 95 -0.39 -8.94 1.17
CA ARG A 95 0.35 -8.04 0.30
C ARG A 95 -0.59 -7.18 -0.53
N CYS A 96 -0.24 -5.92 -0.67
CA CYS A 96 -1.02 -4.91 -1.35
C CYS A 96 -0.18 -4.20 -2.41
N LEU A 97 -0.83 -3.73 -3.47
CA LEU A 97 -0.21 -2.97 -4.56
C LEU A 97 0.55 -1.75 -4.02
N VAL A 98 1.68 -1.44 -4.67
CA VAL A 98 2.43 -0.19 -4.52
C VAL A 98 2.49 0.51 -5.88
N GLY A 99 2.66 1.83 -5.89
CA GLY A 99 2.58 2.63 -7.11
C GLY A 99 3.65 2.36 -8.18
N ASP A 100 4.69 1.57 -7.88
CA ASP A 100 5.67 1.09 -8.87
C ASP A 100 5.26 -0.24 -9.54
N GLY A 101 4.08 -0.77 -9.22
CA GLY A 101 3.58 -2.06 -9.70
C GLY A 101 4.14 -3.26 -8.90
N GLY A 102 4.79 -3.03 -7.77
CA GLY A 102 5.21 -4.05 -6.81
C GLY A 102 4.16 -4.34 -5.73
N THR A 103 4.55 -5.13 -4.73
CA THR A 103 3.71 -5.38 -3.55
C THR A 103 4.46 -5.27 -2.23
N LEU A 104 3.84 -4.63 -1.25
CA LEU A 104 4.30 -4.54 0.14
C LEU A 104 3.25 -5.12 1.08
N PRO A 105 3.61 -5.46 2.34
CA PRO A 105 2.63 -5.80 3.36
C PRO A 105 1.50 -4.75 3.41
N CYS A 106 0.26 -5.22 3.43
CA CYS A 106 -0.91 -4.37 3.57
C CYS A 106 -0.85 -3.56 4.88
N GLY A 107 -1.45 -2.39 4.85
CA GLY A 107 -1.45 -1.42 5.96
C GLY A 107 -0.27 -0.45 5.96
N GLN A 108 0.73 -0.63 5.11
CA GLN A 108 1.78 0.36 4.89
C GLN A 108 1.27 1.57 4.10
N THR A 109 1.77 2.76 4.40
CA THR A 109 1.32 4.01 3.77
C THR A 109 1.40 3.98 2.24
N ASP A 110 2.44 3.37 1.69
CA ASP A 110 2.68 3.29 0.23
C ASP A 110 1.72 2.32 -0.50
N THR A 111 0.93 1.56 0.27
CA THR A 111 -0.10 0.66 -0.26
C THR A 111 -1.50 1.26 -0.19
N LEU A 112 -1.63 2.48 0.35
CA LEU A 112 -2.90 3.20 0.44
C LEU A 112 -3.10 4.04 -0.82
N PHE A 113 -4.31 3.98 -1.36
CA PHE A 113 -4.73 4.82 -2.48
C PHE A 113 -6.02 5.55 -2.13
N ARG A 114 -6.21 6.74 -2.71
CA ARG A 114 -7.55 7.35 -2.79
C ARG A 114 -8.10 7.11 -4.19
N LEU A 115 -9.38 6.73 -4.25
CA LEU A 115 -10.16 6.68 -5.48
C LEU A 115 -10.79 8.06 -5.70
N VAL A 116 -10.37 8.75 -6.75
CA VAL A 116 -10.99 10.00 -7.19
C VAL A 116 -11.86 9.68 -8.41
N PRO A 117 -13.20 9.73 -8.29
CA PRO A 117 -14.09 9.43 -9.40
C PRO A 117 -14.04 10.52 -10.48
N THR A 118 -14.23 10.14 -11.73
CA THR A 118 -14.42 11.05 -12.86
C THR A 118 -15.85 10.97 -13.41
N ASP A 119 -16.22 11.93 -14.25
CA ASP A 119 -17.50 11.99 -14.97
C ASP A 119 -17.68 10.86 -15.99
N THR A 120 -16.59 10.28 -16.48
CA THR A 120 -16.58 9.13 -17.41
C THR A 120 -16.73 7.77 -16.72
N GLY A 121 -16.81 7.73 -15.39
CA GLY A 121 -16.79 6.48 -14.62
C GLY A 121 -15.40 5.86 -14.45
N ALA A 122 -14.36 6.55 -14.94
CA ALA A 122 -12.97 6.20 -14.63
C ALA A 122 -12.60 6.64 -13.22
N PHE A 123 -11.48 6.13 -12.73
CA PHE A 123 -10.91 6.52 -11.44
C PHE A 123 -9.48 7.01 -11.62
N ILE A 124 -9.17 8.12 -10.96
CA ILE A 124 -7.80 8.56 -10.72
C ILE A 124 -7.37 8.01 -9.37
N LEU A 125 -6.24 7.33 -9.33
CA LEU A 125 -5.64 6.81 -8.10
C LEU A 125 -4.59 7.79 -7.59
N THR A 126 -4.70 8.23 -6.33
CA THR A 126 -3.71 9.15 -5.73
C THR A 126 -3.07 8.57 -4.48
N GLU A 127 -1.77 8.83 -4.28
CA GLU A 127 -1.10 8.49 -3.02
C GLU A 127 -1.51 9.43 -1.87
N PRO A 128 -1.54 8.94 -0.61
CA PRO A 128 -2.07 9.70 0.53
C PRO A 128 -1.23 10.91 0.94
N ASN A 129 0.09 10.83 0.73
CA ASN A 129 1.06 11.78 1.28
C ASN A 129 1.19 13.05 0.43
N THR A 130 1.40 12.89 -0.87
CA THR A 130 1.65 14.02 -1.77
C THR A 130 0.42 14.37 -2.62
N GLY A 131 -0.56 13.46 -2.72
CA GLY A 131 -1.67 13.57 -3.66
C GLY A 131 -1.27 13.38 -5.12
N LYS A 132 -0.04 12.93 -5.41
CA LYS A 132 0.36 12.55 -6.77
C LYS A 132 -0.50 11.41 -7.29
N CYS A 133 -0.72 11.42 -8.59
CA CYS A 133 -1.52 10.44 -9.27
C CYS A 133 -0.66 9.28 -9.76
N LEU A 134 -1.16 8.06 -9.56
CA LEU A 134 -0.60 6.87 -10.18
C LEU A 134 -0.89 6.93 -11.69
N THR A 135 0.17 6.77 -12.48
CA THR A 135 0.14 6.87 -13.93
C THR A 135 0.83 5.65 -14.55
N SER A 136 0.46 5.33 -15.78
CA SER A 136 1.13 4.32 -16.59
C SER A 136 1.33 4.87 -18.00
N GLU A 137 2.55 5.33 -18.26
CA GLU A 137 2.94 5.92 -19.53
C GLU A 137 3.24 4.86 -20.60
N ASN A 138 3.70 3.68 -20.18
CA ASN A 138 4.06 2.56 -21.04
C ASN A 138 3.67 1.22 -20.38
N TYR A 139 3.68 0.16 -21.19
CA TYR A 139 3.43 -1.21 -20.72
C TYR A 139 4.38 -1.60 -19.58
N GLY A 140 3.82 -2.16 -18.50
CA GLY A 140 4.53 -2.57 -17.30
C GLY A 140 5.19 -1.44 -16.51
N SER A 141 4.99 -0.17 -16.90
CA SER A 141 5.56 0.99 -16.25
C SER A 141 4.49 1.74 -15.45
N TYR A 142 4.75 1.90 -14.16
CA TYR A 142 3.90 2.60 -13.21
C TYR A 142 4.72 3.59 -12.41
N GLY A 143 4.13 4.75 -12.12
CA GLY A 143 4.79 5.76 -11.31
C GLY A 143 3.86 6.88 -10.88
N PHE A 144 4.33 7.68 -9.92
CA PHE A 144 3.60 8.81 -9.39
C PHE A 144 4.01 10.12 -10.06
N GLN A 145 3.02 10.84 -10.57
CA GLN A 145 3.21 12.15 -11.19
C GLN A 145 2.32 13.21 -10.54
N ASN A 146 2.75 14.47 -10.63
CA ASN A 146 1.91 15.57 -10.21
C ASN A 146 0.69 15.65 -11.14
N CYS A 147 -0.48 15.34 -10.61
CA CYS A 147 -1.70 15.58 -11.36
C CYS A 147 -2.12 17.05 -11.28
N LEU A 148 -2.77 17.53 -12.34
CA LEU A 148 -3.50 18.78 -12.31
C LEU A 148 -4.45 18.70 -11.10
N ARG A 149 -4.29 19.60 -10.14
CA ARG A 149 -5.17 19.69 -8.97
C ARG A 149 -6.60 19.79 -9.48
N THR A 150 -7.34 18.70 -9.47
CA THR A 150 -8.80 18.75 -9.53
C THR A 150 -9.21 19.40 -8.21
N SER A 151 -9.62 20.66 -8.30
CA SER A 151 -10.14 21.47 -7.21
C SER A 151 -11.42 20.83 -6.65
N SER A 152 -11.27 19.79 -5.84
CA SER A 152 -12.36 19.19 -5.05
C SER A 152 -11.87 18.29 -3.91
N ALA A 153 -10.58 17.93 -3.84
CA ALA A 153 -10.00 17.32 -2.65
C ALA A 153 -9.34 18.40 -1.79
N GLU A 154 -10.00 18.76 -0.69
CA GLU A 154 -9.52 19.62 0.39
C GLU A 154 -7.99 19.61 0.58
N PRO A 155 -7.32 20.78 0.60
CA PRO A 155 -5.94 20.85 1.03
C PRO A 155 -5.92 20.69 2.55
N SER A 156 -5.70 19.47 3.03
CA SER A 156 -5.33 19.31 4.44
C SER A 156 -3.89 19.80 4.62
N ASN A 157 -3.74 21.12 4.76
CA ASN A 157 -2.61 21.75 5.43
C ASN A 157 -2.71 21.40 6.92
N ILE A 158 -2.41 20.16 7.28
CA ILE A 158 -2.16 19.77 8.67
C ILE A 158 -0.85 18.96 8.64
N PRO A 159 0.23 19.44 9.30
CA PRO A 159 1.50 18.73 9.33
C PRO A 159 1.33 17.36 10.00
N LEU A 160 2.13 16.40 9.53
CA LEU A 160 2.26 15.04 10.05
C LEU A 160 2.69 15.01 11.52
#